data_AF-A0A3M1HZZ4-F1
#
_entry.id   AF-A0A3M1HZZ4-F1
#
_cell.length_a   1.000
_cell.length_b   1.000
_cell.length_c   1.000
_cell.angle_alpha   90.00
_cell.angle_beta   90.00
_cell.angle_gamma   90.00
#
_symmetry.space_group_name_H-M   'P 1'
#
loop_
_entity.id
_entity.type
_entity.pdbx_description
1 polymer ?
#
loop_
_entity_poly.entity_id
_entity_poly.type
_entity_poly.pdbx_seq_one_letter_code
_entity_poly.pdbx_strand_id
1 'polypeptide(L)' 'SFAGRQWIVGDQYTLADIVMAPMLYRLEAYKVELSAYPHIAAYRDRLMEREAFQRSLSEEERMLYYEG' A
#
# COMPACT_ATOMS: atom_id res chain seq x y z
N SER A 1 -2.67 -9.76 12.34
CA SER A 1 -1.33 -9.49 12.90
C SER A 1 -0.28 -9.83 11.84
N PHE A 2 0.68 -8.94 11.59
CA PHE A 2 1.85 -9.18 10.72
C PHE A 2 3.01 -9.89 11.47
N ALA A 3 2.72 -10.57 12.59
CA ALA A 3 3.69 -11.24 13.46
C ALA A 3 4.66 -12.17 12.70
N GLY A 4 5.78 -11.61 12.25
CA GLY A 4 6.82 -12.29 11.47
C GLY A 4 6.55 -12.42 9.96
N ARG A 5 5.46 -11.86 9.43
CA ARG A 5 5.10 -11.98 8.00
C ARG A 5 5.43 -10.71 7.24
N GLN A 6 6.01 -10.86 6.05
CA GLN A 6 6.36 -9.70 5.19
C GLN A 6 5.18 -9.22 4.33
N TRP A 7 4.32 -10.15 3.89
CA TRP A 7 3.19 -9.93 2.99
C TRP A 7 1.89 -10.43 3.63
N ILE A 8 0.75 -10.14 3.01
CA ILE A 8 -0.54 -10.34 3.68
C ILE A 8 -0.85 -11.82 3.98
N VAL A 9 -0.36 -12.76 3.16
CA VAL A 9 -0.57 -14.21 3.33
C VAL A 9 0.65 -14.94 3.91
N GLY A 10 1.80 -14.27 4.08
CA GLY A 10 3.03 -14.90 4.56
C GLY A 10 4.28 -14.17 4.09
N ASP A 11 5.31 -14.93 3.69
CA ASP A 11 6.62 -14.35 3.34
C ASP A 11 6.81 -14.17 1.82
N GLN A 12 5.85 -14.62 1.02
CA GLN A 12 5.86 -14.45 -0.43
C GLN A 12 4.84 -13.40 -0.87
N TYR A 13 5.22 -12.61 -1.88
CA TYR A 13 4.34 -11.67 -2.56
C TYR A 13 3.37 -12.42 -3.46
N THR A 14 2.08 -12.13 -3.36
CA THR A 14 1.01 -12.85 -4.06
C THR A 14 0.00 -11.91 -4.70
N LEU A 15 -0.99 -12.49 -5.39
CA LEU A 15 -2.12 -11.74 -5.92
C LEU A 15 -2.91 -11.01 -4.82
N ALA A 16 -2.93 -11.53 -3.60
CA ALA A 16 -3.59 -10.86 -2.48
C ALA A 16 -2.96 -9.48 -2.21
N ASP A 17 -1.63 -9.36 -2.32
CA ASP A 17 -0.92 -8.10 -2.13
C ASP A 17 -1.18 -7.12 -3.28
N ILE A 18 -1.26 -7.62 -4.51
CA ILE A 18 -1.62 -6.83 -5.69
C ILE A 18 -3.01 -6.21 -5.51
N VAL A 19 -3.98 -6.99 -5.05
CA VAL A 19 -5.36 -6.52 -4.82
C VAL A 19 -5.41 -5.51 -3.67
N MET A 20 -4.56 -5.66 -2.66
CA MET A 20 -4.54 -4.77 -1.49
C MET A 20 -3.86 -3.43 -1.74
N ALA A 21 -2.85 -3.36 -2.62
CA ALA A 21 -2.09 -2.13 -2.84
C ALA A 21 -2.95 -0.92 -3.24
N PRO A 22 -3.88 -1.01 -4.21
CA PRO A 22 -4.75 0.11 -4.57
C PRO A 22 -5.64 0.60 -3.41
N MET A 23 -6.06 -0.31 -2.51
CA MET A 23 -6.86 0.04 -1.33
C MET A 23 -6.04 0.84 -0.32
N LEU A 24 -4.80 0.41 -0.05
CA LEU A 24 -3.91 1.09 0.90
C LEU A 24 -3.38 2.42 0.38
N TYR A 25 -3.22 2.55 -0.94
CA TYR A 25 -2.82 3.80 -1.58
C TYR A 25 -3.86 4.92 -1.36
N ARG A 26 -5.15 4.58 -1.48
CA ARG A 26 -6.26 5.54 -1.38
C ARG A 26 -6.56 6.03 0.04
N LEU A 27 -6.01 5.39 1.07
CA LEU A 27 -6.31 5.74 2.47
C LEU A 27 -5.97 7.21 2.80
N GLU A 28 -4.91 7.74 2.19
CA GLU A 28 -4.51 9.13 2.37
C GLU A 28 -5.56 10.11 1.83
N ALA A 29 -6.07 9.87 0.62
CA ALA A 29 -7.17 10.63 0.03
C ALA A 29 -8.46 10.56 0.87
N TYR A 30 -8.65 9.47 1.63
CA TYR A 30 -9.77 9.30 2.57
C TYR A 30 -9.49 9.82 3.98
N LYS A 31 -8.33 10.45 4.22
CA LYS A 31 -7.92 10.98 5.53
C LYS A 31 -7.91 9.91 6.63
N VAL A 32 -7.55 8.67 6.26
CA VAL A 32 -7.41 7.55 7.19
C VAL A 32 -5.95 7.46 7.62
N GLU A 33 -5.71 7.81 8.88
CA GLU A 33 -4.38 7.78 9.50
C GLU A 33 -3.96 6.36 9.88
N LEU A 34 -2.73 5.98 9.52
CA LEU A 34 -2.14 4.69 9.88
C LEU A 34 -1.18 4.76 11.08
N SER A 35 -1.12 5.90 11.79
CA SER A 35 -0.21 6.12 12.92
C SER A 35 -0.36 5.09 14.05
N ALA A 36 -1.57 4.61 14.30
CA ALA A 36 -1.86 3.54 15.27
C ALA A 36 -1.53 2.13 14.75
N TYR A 37 -1.17 1.98 13.47
CA TYR A 37 -1.00 0.70 12.78
C TYR A 37 0.36 0.62 12.06
N PRO A 38 1.49 0.67 12.80
CA PRO A 38 2.84 0.78 12.22
C PRO A 38 3.19 -0.36 11.26
N HIS A 39 2.70 -1.58 11.51
CA HIS A 39 2.92 -2.71 10.60
C HIS A 39 2.15 -2.57 9.28
N ILE A 40 0.95 -1.97 9.32
CA ILE A 40 0.16 -1.71 8.10
C ILE A 40 0.80 -0.57 7.31
N ALA A 41 1.27 0.48 7.99
CA ALA A 41 2.02 1.57 7.36
C ALA A 41 3.27 1.03 6.64
N ALA A 42 4.12 0.25 7.33
CA ALA A 42 5.29 -0.35 6.72
C ALA A 42 4.97 -1.32 5.57
N TYR A 43 3.83 -2.02 5.64
CA TYR A 43 3.34 -2.87 4.54
C TYR A 43 2.89 -2.05 3.33
N ARG A 44 2.13 -0.97 3.54
CA ARG A 44 1.73 -0.01 2.50
C ARG A 44 2.97 0.56 1.81
N ASP A 45 3.92 1.08 2.56
CA ASP A 45 5.12 1.72 1.99
C ASP A 45 5.90 0.74 1.10
N ARG A 46 6.07 -0.50 1.58
CA ARG A 46 6.69 -1.58 0.79
C ARG A 46 5.95 -1.88 -0.51
N LEU A 47 4.62 -1.82 -0.52
CA LEU A 47 3.83 -2.01 -1.73
C LEU A 47 4.04 -0.84 -2.71
N MET A 48 4.06 0.40 -2.20
CA MET A 48 4.22 1.61 -3.01
C MET A 48 5.62 1.74 -3.60
N GLU A 49 6.67 1.29 -2.91
CA GLU A 49 8.04 1.31 -3.42
C GLU A 49 8.28 0.38 -4.62
N ARG A 50 7.36 -0.55 -4.91
CA ARG A 50 7.51 -1.49 -6.03
C ARG A 50 7.35 -0.76 -7.36
N GLU A 51 8.34 -0.91 -8.24
CA GLU A 51 8.24 -0.37 -9.60
C GLU A 51 6.98 -0.83 -10.34
N ALA A 52 6.54 -2.07 -10.11
CA ALA A 52 5.32 -2.60 -10.72
C ALA A 52 4.07 -1.82 -10.29
N PHE A 53 4.00 -1.42 -9.02
CA PHE A 53 2.92 -0.59 -8.51
C PHE A 53 3.02 0.84 -9.07
N GLN A 54 4.20 1.43 -9.05
CA GLN A 54 4.44 2.76 -9.62
C GLN A 54 4.08 2.83 -11.11
N ARG A 55 4.35 1.78 -11.88
CA ARG A 55 3.94 1.68 -13.29
C ARG A 55 2.45 1.42 -13.48
N SER A 56 1.75 0.85 -12.50
CA SER A 56 0.31 0.57 -12.61
C SER A 56 -0.59 1.78 -12.33
N LEU A 57 -0.07 2.82 -11.68
CA LEU A 57 -0.85 4.02 -11.34
C LEU A 57 -1.33 4.77 -12.59
N SER A 58 -2.63 5.05 -12.63
CA SER A 58 -3.22 5.98 -13.60
C SER A 58 -2.77 7.42 -13.33
N GLU A 59 -3.06 8.34 -14.25
CA GLU A 59 -2.78 9.76 -14.05
C GLU A 59 -3.60 10.33 -12.88
N GLU A 60 -4.88 9.97 -12.79
CA GLU A 60 -5.77 10.36 -11.69
C GLU A 60 -5.28 9.84 -10.35
N GLU A 61 -4.81 8.59 -10.30
CA GLU A 61 -4.26 8.02 -9.07
C GLU A 61 -2.99 8.75 -8.64
N ARG A 62 -2.11 9.12 -9.57
CA ARG A 62 -0.89 9.91 -9.25
C ARG A 62 -1.24 11.25 -8.62
N MET A 63 -2.28 11.93 -9.12
CA MET A 63 -2.70 13.24 -8.60
C MET A 63 -3.13 13.19 -7.14
N LEU A 64 -3.63 12.05 -6.63
CA LEU A 64 -4.01 11.89 -5.22
C LEU A 64 -2.85 12.16 -4.24
N TYR A 65 -1.59 12.03 -4.69
CA TYR A 65 -0.39 12.24 -3.88
C TYR A 65 0.39 13.52 -4.22
N TYR A 66 0.00 14.25 -5.26
CA TYR A 66 0.63 15.54 -5.60
C TYR A 66 -0.04 16.72 -4.90
N GLU A 67 -1.24 16.55 -4.33
CA GLU A 67 -1.98 17.59 -3.61
C GLU A 67 -1.81 17.55 -2.07
N GLY A 68 -0.92 16.69 -1.56
CA GLY A 68 -0.60 16.53 -0.13
C GLY A 68 0.59 17.34 0.35
#